data_AF-A0A7G8KUR7-F1
#
_entry.id   AF-A0A7G8KUR7-F1
#
_cell.length_a   1.000
_cell.length_b   1.000
_cell.length_c   1.000
_cell.angle_alpha   90.00
_cell.angle_beta   90.00
_cell.angle_gamma   90.00
#
_symmetry.space_group_name_H-M   'P 1'
#
loop_
_entity.id
_entity.type
_entity.pdbx_description
1 polymer ?
#
loop_
_entity_poly.entity_id
_entity_poly.type
_entity_poly.pdbx_seq_one_letter_code
_entity_poly.pdbx_strand_id
1 'polypeptide(L)' 'IPQMSPMMWFPLLIMFSMALILFNQMNFFSFNQKMPKNNKGGNMKKKSTWKW' A
#
# COMPACT_ATOMS: atom_id res chain seq x y z
N ILE A 1 -4.79 22.78 36.45
CA ILE A 1 -4.33 23.65 35.33
C ILE A 1 -2.86 23.98 35.57
N PRO A 2 -1.93 23.22 34.96
CA PRO A 2 -0.57 23.68 34.70
C PRO A 2 -0.57 24.45 33.36
N GLN A 3 0.07 25.61 33.30
CA GLN A 3 0.21 26.37 32.06
C GLN A 3 0.93 25.53 31.00
N MET A 4 0.18 24.95 30.07
CA MET A 4 0.73 24.41 28.83
C MET A 4 1.16 25.59 27.98
N SER A 5 2.46 25.74 27.82
CA SER A 5 3.02 26.68 26.86
C SER A 5 2.46 26.38 25.46
N PRO A 6 2.11 27.40 24.66
CA PRO A 6 1.56 27.23 23.31
C PRO A 6 2.49 26.50 22.31
N MET A 7 3.73 26.18 22.70
CA MET A 7 4.79 25.68 21.82
C MET A 7 4.84 24.15 21.67
N MET A 8 4.21 23.37 22.55
CA MET A 8 4.34 21.90 22.53
C MET A 8 3.45 21.20 21.51
N TRP A 9 2.49 21.89 20.89
CA TRP A 9 1.57 21.29 19.93
C TRP A 9 2.24 21.02 18.57
N PHE A 10 3.11 21.93 18.12
CA PHE A 10 3.75 21.81 16.82
C PHE A 10 4.69 20.59 16.72
N PRO A 11 5.58 20.33 17.70
CA PRO A 11 6.39 19.10 17.71
C PRO A 11 5.54 17.83 17.80
N LEU A 12 4.47 17.85 18.61
CA LEU A 12 3.55 16.71 18.71
C LEU A 12 2.88 16.39 17.37
N LEU A 13 2.43 17.42 16.64
CA LEU A 13 1.81 17.26 15.33
C LEU A 13 2.80 16.70 14.30
N ILE A 14 4.06 17.15 14.33
CA ILE A 14 5.11 16.61 13.46
C ILE A 14 5.37 15.14 13.79
N MET A 15 5.55 14.80 15.07
CA MET A 15 5.78 13.40 15.48
C MET A 15 4.60 12.49 15.10
N PHE A 16 3.38 12.96 15.32
CA PHE A 16 2.17 12.21 14.98
C PHE A 16 2.05 11.97 13.46
N SER A 17 2.30 12.99 12.64
CA SER A 17 2.24 12.86 11.18
C SER A 17 3.32 11.93 10.63
N MET A 18 4.55 12.00 11.17
CA MET A 18 5.63 11.06 10.81
C MET A 18 5.24 9.61 11.15
N ALA A 19 4.68 9.37 12.33
CA ALA A 19 4.21 8.04 12.73
C ALA A 19 3.10 7.51 11.81
N LEU A 20 2.17 8.37 11.40
CA LEU A 20 1.06 8.03 10.50
C LEU A 20 1.57 7.69 9.09
N ILE A 21 2.54 8.44 8.57
CA ILE A 21 3.17 8.16 7.27
C ILE A 21 3.90 6.81 7.32
N LEU A 22 4.68 6.53 8.37
CA LEU A 22 5.38 5.26 8.53
C LEU A 22 4.39 4.08 8.63
N PHE A 23 3.30 4.24 9.39
CA PHE A 23 2.26 3.23 9.49
C PHE A 23 1.60 2.94 8.13
N ASN A 24 1.33 3.98 7.33
CA ASN A 24 0.80 3.80 5.98
C ASN A 24 1.78 3.12 5.03
N GLN A 25 3.07 3.45 5.12
CA GLN A 25 4.11 2.77 4.33
C GLN A 25 4.21 1.29 4.70
N MET A 26 4.22 0.97 6.00
CA MET A 26 4.24 -0.42 6.49
C MET A 26 3.00 -1.19 6.00
N ASN A 27 1.81 -0.56 6.02
CA ASN A 27 0.62 -1.15 5.45
C ASN A 27 0.75 -1.36 3.94
N PHE A 28 1.19 -0.35 3.18
CA PHE A 28 1.37 -0.47 1.72
C PHE A 28 2.32 -1.62 1.34
N PHE A 29 3.44 -1.76 2.04
CA PHE A 29 4.40 -2.84 1.79
C PHE A 29 3.97 -4.20 2.38
N SER A 30 3.15 -4.23 3.42
CA SER A 30 2.55 -5.47 3.94
C SER A 30 1.45 -5.98 2.99
N PHE A 31 0.69 -5.06 2.40
CA PHE A 31 -0.28 -5.32 1.34
C PHE A 31 0.35 -5.36 -0.06
N ASN A 32 1.67 -5.58 -0.18
CA ASN A 32 2.26 -6.10 -1.41
C ASN A 32 1.74 -7.53 -1.59
N GLN A 33 0.47 -7.58 -2.01
CA GLN A 33 -0.21 -8.74 -2.52
C GLN A 33 0.74 -9.30 -3.55
N LYS A 34 1.17 -10.53 -3.32
CA LYS A 34 1.85 -11.38 -4.30
C LYS A 34 1.23 -11.02 -5.64
N MET A 35 2.00 -10.33 -6.50
CA MET A 35 1.57 -10.09 -7.88
C MET A 35 0.96 -11.41 -8.35
N PRO A 36 -0.25 -11.45 -8.90
CA PRO A 36 -0.76 -12.68 -9.47
C PRO A 36 0.35 -13.13 -10.40
N LYS A 37 1.00 -14.25 -10.04
CA LYS A 37 2.16 -14.78 -10.74
C LYS A 37 1.65 -14.91 -12.16
N ASN A 38 2.02 -13.98 -13.04
CA ASN A 38 1.54 -13.98 -14.40
C ASN A 38 2.08 -15.30 -14.93
N ASN A 39 1.18 -16.27 -15.03
CA ASN A 39 1.53 -17.66 -15.26
C ASN A 39 1.96 -17.70 -16.72
N LYS A 40 3.23 -17.35 -16.96
CA LYS A 40 3.91 -17.55 -18.22
C LYS A 40 3.93 -19.06 -18.41
N GLY A 41 2.95 -19.60 -19.14
CA GLY A 41 2.84 -21.04 -19.30
C GLY A 41 1.67 -21.49 -20.16
N GLY A 42 1.84 -21.39 -21.48
CA GLY A 42 1.22 -22.35 -22.38
C GLY A 42 -0.01 -21.86 -23.15
N ASN A 43 0.24 -21.26 -24.31
CA ASN A 43 -0.43 -21.57 -25.58
C ASN A 43 -1.74 -22.37 -25.46
N MET A 44 -2.84 -21.71 -25.09
CA MET A 44 -4.16 -22.25 -25.44
C MET A 44 -4.41 -21.86 -26.90
N LYS A 45 -3.86 -22.66 -27.82
CA LYS A 45 -4.27 -22.64 -29.22
C LYS A 45 -5.76 -22.97 -29.25
N LYS A 46 -6.62 -21.96 -29.20
CA LYS A 46 -8.01 -22.12 -29.64
C LYS A 46 -7.96 -22.32 -31.15
N LYS A 47 -7.82 -23.57 -31.58
CA LYS A 47 -8.23 -23.97 -32.93
C LYS A 47 -9.74 -23.77 -32.97
N SER A 48 -10.16 -22.56 -33.34
CA SER A 48 -11.50 -22.36 -33.85
C SER A 48 -11.52 -23.00 -35.23
N THR A 49 -11.86 -24.28 -35.30
CA THR A 49 -12.39 -24.87 -36.53
C THR A 49 -13.81 -24.35 -36.69
N TRP A 50 -13.92 -23.05 -36.97
CA TRP A 50 -15.14 -22.50 -37.54
C TRP A 50 -15.16 -22.96 -38.99
N LYS A 51 -15.87 -24.06 -39.23
CA LYS A 51 -16.36 -24.38 -40.56
C LYS A 51 -17.76 -23.78 -40.64
N TRP A 52 -17.89 -22.74 -41.46
CA TRP A 52 -19.07 -22.50 -42.26
C TRP A 52 -18.62 -22.49 -43.71
#